data_AF-A0A3A5VNH1-F1
#
_entry.id   AF-A0A3A5VNH1-F1
#
_cell.length_a   1.000
_cell.length_b   1.000
_cell.length_c   1.000
_cell.angle_alpha   90.00
_cell.angle_beta   90.00
_cell.angle_gamma   90.00
#
_symmetry.space_group_name_H-M   'P 1'
#
loop_
_entity.id
_entity.type
_entity.pdbx_description
1 polymer ?
#
loop_
_entity_poly.entity_id
_entity_poly.type
_entity_poly.pdbx_seq_one_letter_code
_entity_poly.pdbx_strand_id
1 'polypeptide(L)'
;LNMADVSHAATLAAITREESRGGHTRDDYPTPEDDYWGKTLNIIWMEDGEMKIRQEPVEEMRDDLQEALKEVKTMIAERAAEAGGED
;
A
#
# COMPACT_ATOMS: atom_id res chain seq x y z
N LEU A 1 -0.06 -24.57 0.14
CA LEU A 1 -0.89 -23.41 0.51
C LEU A 1 -2.34 -23.79 0.34
N ASN A 2 -3.06 -23.86 1.45
CA ASN A 2 -4.53 -24.02 1.46
C ASN A 2 -5.18 -22.70 1.91
N MET A 3 -6.51 -22.65 1.93
CA MET A 3 -7.24 -21.44 2.33
C MET A 3 -7.06 -21.08 3.81
N ALA A 4 -6.82 -22.06 4.70
CA ALA A 4 -6.60 -21.78 6.11
C ALA A 4 -5.28 -21.03 6.34
N ASP A 5 -4.21 -21.41 5.61
CA ASP A 5 -2.93 -20.69 5.65
C ASP A 5 -3.11 -19.24 5.19
N VAL A 6 -3.83 -19.03 4.08
CA VAL A 6 -4.10 -17.68 3.55
C VAL A 6 -4.93 -16.84 4.52
N SER A 7 -5.97 -17.41 5.12
CA SER A 7 -6.79 -16.71 6.12
C SER A 7 -6.00 -16.34 7.37
N HIS A 8 -5.09 -17.20 7.82
CA HIS A 8 -4.21 -16.91 8.95
C HIS A 8 -3.26 -15.75 8.60
N ALA A 9 -2.62 -15.79 7.45
CA ALA A 9 -1.72 -14.72 7.00
C ALA A 9 -2.46 -13.36 6.90
N ALA A 10 -3.65 -13.35 6.32
CA ALA A 10 -4.46 -12.13 6.23
C ALA A 10 -4.86 -11.58 7.61
N THR A 11 -5.25 -12.46 8.53
CA THR A 11 -5.61 -12.07 9.91
C THR A 11 -4.41 -11.53 10.67
N LEU A 12 -3.24 -12.18 10.54
CA LEU A 12 -1.99 -11.73 11.14
C LEU A 12 -1.58 -10.35 10.60
N ALA A 13 -1.69 -10.13 9.29
CA ALA A 13 -1.45 -8.81 8.70
C ALA A 13 -2.38 -7.73 9.27
N ALA A 14 -3.68 -8.06 9.40
CA ALA A 14 -4.70 -7.13 9.84
C ALA A 14 -4.54 -6.73 11.32
N ILE A 15 -4.29 -7.70 12.21
CA ILE A 15 -4.14 -7.41 13.64
C ILE A 15 -2.85 -6.64 13.93
N THR A 16 -1.76 -6.94 13.22
CA THR A 16 -0.48 -6.25 13.37
C THR A 16 -0.53 -4.80 12.86
N ARG A 17 -1.32 -4.51 11.82
CA ARG A 17 -1.42 -3.16 11.23
C ARG A 17 -2.40 -2.28 12.00
N GLU A 18 -1.86 -1.34 12.75
CA GLU A 18 -2.59 -0.38 13.61
C GLU A 18 -2.90 0.94 12.86
N GLU A 19 -3.61 0.85 11.74
CA GLU A 19 -4.16 2.00 11.00
C GLU A 19 -5.40 1.58 10.20
N SER A 20 -6.04 2.54 9.52
CA SER A 20 -7.04 2.29 8.49
C SER A 20 -6.60 2.88 7.15
N ARG A 21 -6.54 2.05 6.09
CA ARG A 21 -6.16 2.46 4.74
C ARG A 21 -6.76 1.54 3.68
N GLY A 22 -7.45 2.11 2.70
CA GLY A 22 -8.04 1.34 1.60
C GLY A 22 -9.03 0.29 2.11
N GLY A 23 -8.82 -0.99 1.76
CA GLY A 23 -9.66 -2.10 2.19
C GLY A 23 -9.41 -2.62 3.62
N HIS A 24 -8.42 -2.09 4.34
CA HIS A 24 -8.16 -2.38 5.75
C HIS A 24 -8.73 -1.25 6.60
N THR A 25 -9.77 -1.53 7.40
CA THR A 25 -10.46 -0.53 8.23
C THR A 25 -10.65 -1.07 9.64
N ARG A 26 -10.30 -0.26 10.63
CA ARG A 26 -10.27 -0.59 12.05
C ARG A 26 -10.92 0.54 12.86
N ASP A 27 -11.94 0.22 13.64
CA ASP A 27 -12.61 1.21 14.50
C ASP A 27 -11.70 1.74 15.61
N ASP A 28 -10.74 0.94 16.06
CA ASP A 28 -9.75 1.29 17.08
C ASP A 28 -8.56 2.10 16.53
N TYR A 29 -8.36 2.10 15.21
CA TYR A 29 -7.37 2.92 14.49
C TYR A 29 -7.99 3.49 13.19
N PRO A 30 -8.92 4.46 13.29
CA PRO A 30 -9.83 4.81 12.20
C PRO A 30 -9.20 5.64 11.08
N THR A 31 -7.98 6.15 11.28
CA THR A 31 -7.29 7.00 10.31
C THR A 31 -6.04 6.31 9.75
N PRO A 32 -5.59 6.71 8.55
CA PRO A 32 -4.26 6.34 8.08
C PRO A 32 -3.19 6.86 9.05
N GLU A 33 -2.13 6.09 9.24
CA GLU A 33 -0.94 6.49 9.98
C GLU A 33 0.21 6.54 8.97
N ASP A 34 0.65 7.75 8.63
CA ASP A 34 1.54 7.97 7.50
C ASP A 34 3.03 7.90 7.86
N ASP A 35 3.39 8.02 9.15
CA ASP A 35 4.79 8.08 9.56
C ASP A 35 5.43 6.69 9.60
N TYR A 36 4.71 5.69 10.09
CA TYR A 36 5.16 4.31 10.17
C TYR A 36 4.44 3.41 9.14
N TRP A 37 3.11 3.25 9.23
CA TRP A 37 2.36 2.30 8.42
C TRP A 37 2.27 2.72 6.95
N GLY A 38 2.21 4.02 6.66
CA GLY A 38 2.27 4.57 5.30
C GLY A 38 3.58 4.28 4.57
N LYS A 39 4.64 3.89 5.30
CA LYS A 39 5.98 3.63 4.77
C LYS A 39 6.44 2.19 5.00
N THR A 40 5.57 1.32 5.52
CA THR A 40 5.93 -0.04 5.97
C THR A 40 5.01 -1.11 5.40
N LEU A 41 5.63 -2.19 4.95
CA LEU A 41 5.01 -3.42 4.45
C LEU A 41 5.07 -4.51 5.52
N ASN A 42 3.97 -5.28 5.66
CA ASN A 42 3.99 -6.54 6.40
C ASN A 42 4.44 -7.66 5.44
N ILE A 43 5.57 -8.29 5.74
CA ILE A 43 6.06 -9.46 5.02
C ILE A 43 5.74 -10.69 5.86
N ILE A 44 4.93 -11.60 5.30
CA ILE A 44 4.48 -12.82 5.98
C ILE A 44 4.96 -14.03 5.19
N TRP A 45 5.60 -14.98 5.87
CA TRP A 45 6.09 -16.21 5.26
C TRP A 45 5.94 -17.39 6.23
N MET A 46 6.15 -18.59 5.69
CA MET A 46 6.17 -19.84 6.46
C MET A 46 7.62 -20.29 6.61
N GLU A 47 8.05 -20.60 7.83
CA GLU A 47 9.37 -21.15 8.14
C GLU A 47 9.18 -22.30 9.13
N ASP A 48 9.67 -23.50 8.79
CA ASP A 48 9.55 -24.71 9.62
C ASP A 48 8.12 -25.04 10.11
N GLY A 49 7.11 -24.68 9.31
CA GLY A 49 5.68 -24.88 9.63
C GLY A 49 5.09 -23.82 10.56
N GLU A 50 5.84 -22.78 10.89
CA GLU A 50 5.37 -21.62 11.66
C GLU A 50 5.25 -20.39 10.77
N MET A 51 4.15 -19.64 10.94
CA MET A 51 3.96 -18.38 10.24
C MET A 51 4.74 -17.27 10.93
N LYS A 52 5.60 -16.59 10.18
CA LYS A 52 6.41 -15.47 10.64
C LYS A 52 5.94 -14.19 9.97
N ILE A 53 6.11 -13.08 10.67
CA ILE A 53 5.84 -11.74 10.17
C ILE A 53 7.00 -10.82 10.53
N ARG A 54 7.33 -9.92 9.60
CA ARG A 54 8.22 -8.79 9.87
C ARG A 54 7.76 -7.57 9.08
N GLN A 55 8.23 -6.42 9.51
CA GLN A 55 7.98 -5.14 8.87
C GLN A 55 9.20 -4.71 8.08
N GLU A 56 8.98 -4.33 6.82
CA GLU A 56 10.03 -3.78 5.95
C GLU A 56 9.58 -2.41 5.41
N PRO A 57 10.51 -1.45 5.22
CA PRO A 57 10.16 -0.20 4.59
C PRO A 57 9.75 -0.43 3.13
N VAL A 58 8.85 0.40 2.62
CA VAL A 58 8.52 0.45 1.20
C VAL A 58 9.79 0.84 0.44
N GLU A 59 10.12 0.08 -0.61
CA GLU A 59 11.24 0.43 -1.49
C GLU A 59 10.94 1.70 -2.27
N GLU A 60 11.94 2.56 -2.42
CA GLU A 60 11.80 3.74 -3.24
C GLU A 60 11.54 3.36 -4.69
N MET A 61 10.60 4.07 -5.31
CA MET A 61 10.31 3.90 -6.72
C MET A 61 11.55 4.27 -7.54
N ARG A 62 11.92 3.41 -8.49
CA ARG A 62 13.03 3.68 -9.42
C ARG A 62 12.85 5.02 -10.14
N ASP A 63 13.95 5.73 -10.34
CA ASP A 63 13.99 7.05 -10.96
C ASP A 63 13.30 7.10 -12.33
N ASP A 64 13.50 6.09 -13.17
CA ASP A 64 12.90 6.02 -14.51
C ASP A 64 11.37 5.88 -14.46
N LEU A 65 10.84 5.18 -13.45
CA LEU A 65 9.40 5.10 -13.22
C LEU A 65 8.84 6.41 -12.65
N GLN A 66 9.59 7.10 -11.80
CA GLN A 66 9.20 8.42 -11.29
C GLN A 66 9.11 9.45 -12.42
N GLU A 67 10.09 9.45 -13.34
CA GLU A 67 10.11 10.31 -14.50
C GLU A 67 8.93 10.01 -15.44
N ALA A 68 8.69 8.74 -15.76
CA ALA A 68 7.56 8.33 -16.58
C ALA A 68 6.21 8.76 -15.98
N LEU A 69 6.02 8.63 -14.66
CA LEU A 69 4.81 9.10 -13.99
C LEU A 69 4.66 10.62 -14.07
N LYS A 70 5.77 11.37 -13.95
CA LYS A 70 5.76 12.83 -14.07
C LYS A 70 5.38 13.28 -15.48
N GLU A 71 5.93 12.63 -16.50
CA GLU A 71 5.60 12.88 -17.89
C GLU A 71 4.10 12.63 -18.15
N VAL A 72 3.60 11.45 -17.76
CA VAL A 72 2.19 11.09 -17.94
C VAL A 72 1.26 12.07 -17.21
N LYS A 73 1.59 12.47 -15.98
CA LYS A 73 0.80 13.47 -15.24
C LYS A 73 0.78 14.83 -15.94
N THR A 74 1.91 15.26 -16.50
CA THR A 74 2.01 16.50 -17.28
C THR A 74 1.10 16.44 -18.51
N MET A 75 1.19 15.35 -19.30
CA MET A 75 0.35 15.16 -20.48
C MET A 75 -1.15 15.14 -20.16
N ILE A 76 -1.54 14.50 -19.04
CA ILE A 76 -2.93 14.48 -18.59
C ILE A 76 -3.40 15.89 -18.21
N ALA A 77 -2.57 16.66 -17.50
CA ALA A 77 -2.90 18.02 -17.09
C ALA A 77 -3.03 18.98 -18.29
N GLU A 78 -2.12 18.88 -19.27
CA GLU A 78 -2.18 19.66 -20.52
C GLU A 78 -3.48 19.36 -21.29
N ARG A 79 -3.81 18.08 -21.48
CA ARG A 79 -5.06 17.68 -22.14
C ARG A 79 -6.31 18.11 -21.36
N ALA A 80 -6.28 18.05 -20.03
CA ALA A 80 -7.39 18.52 -19.21
C ALA A 80 -7.59 20.04 -19.35
N ALA A 81 -6.51 20.82 -19.48
CA ALA A 81 -6.57 22.25 -19.74
C ALA A 81 -7.08 22.57 -21.16
N GLU A 82 -6.69 21.79 -22.17
CA GLU A 82 -7.20 21.93 -23.54
C GLU A 82 -8.68 21.55 -23.68
N ALA A 83 -9.14 20.55 -22.89
CA ALA A 83 -10.53 20.10 -22.88
C ALA A 83 -11.46 20.99 -22.02
N GLY A 84 -10.89 21.80 -21.12
CA GLY A 84 -11.60 22.84 -20.39
C GLY A 84 -11.84 24.04 -21.31
N GLY A 85 -12.97 24.06 -21.99
CA GLY A 85 -13.46 25.29 -22.63
C GLY A 85 -13.60 26.41 -21.61
N GLU A 86 -13.29 27.64 -22.03
CA GLU A 86 -13.64 28.86 -21.30
C GLU A 86 -15.13 28.84 -20.95
N ASP A 87 -15.44 28.65 -19.67
CA ASP A 87 -16.68 29.11 -19.03
C ASP A 87 -16.31 30.12 -17.93
#